data_AF-A0A954M866-F1
#
_entry.id   AF-A0A954M866-F1
#
_cell.length_a   1.000
_cell.length_b   1.000
_cell.length_c   1.000
_cell.angle_alpha   90.00
_cell.angle_beta   90.00
_cell.angle_gamma   90.00
#
_symmetry.space_group_name_H-M   'P 1'
#
loop_
_entity.id
_entity.type
_entity.pdbx_description
1 polymer ?
#
loop_
_entity_poly.entity_id
_entity_poly.type
_entity_poly.pdbx_seq_one_letter_code
_entity_poly.pdbx_strand_id
1 'polypeptide(L)'
;GYDEHSTIPAYAEPLLVFSAPFQAGATAYRLSWGDGTAATDAGPSDTAADTTNAVSDRLAVEFAWSQPKFSNDVTTCVVTDDLLFGFDLRDPQSKAHRPSRGEFRCLDMQTGEILWSEPDFGQSSMIASGNRLLLFSDAGTVRRIEVSRDGAKEQAVAEVFPDHVCWTRPTFADGLLYLRGGEQFVCLDLSITTESGAQQSDAAPTLHLSDLPRHDIRSPFWLLNGEREHPFMPPEADELLRWYLTGLACVLLPGLLIPVVDRGWKSQSPDRQLTLLCGGVVPLALIATPLLNRWGTSMPGIHGAFVFTWPAGLFALLQVAVLASQRVTRHPGHRHHYWAARLWGGLFIAASLGYYLCLKHNGLPLEWVFLVGYVSALPVALWTARVALGT
;
A
#
# COMPACT_ATOMS: atom_id res chain seq x y z
N GLY A 1 6.26 17.02 18.46
CA GLY A 1 5.11 17.17 17.55
C GLY A 1 4.42 15.83 17.46
N TYR A 2 3.14 15.81 17.13
CA TYR A 2 2.46 14.56 16.77
C TYR A 2 3.12 14.01 15.50
N ASP A 3 3.63 12.79 15.58
CA ASP A 3 4.13 12.02 14.44
C ASP A 3 3.14 10.87 14.23
N GLU A 4 2.49 10.83 13.08
CA GLU A 4 1.50 9.79 12.72
C GLU A 4 2.09 8.38 12.67
N HIS A 5 3.42 8.28 12.58
CA HIS A 5 4.20 7.05 12.58
C HIS A 5 4.83 6.75 13.96
N SER A 6 4.45 7.48 15.01
CA SER A 6 4.94 7.23 16.36
C SER A 6 4.30 6.01 17.01
N THR A 7 5.14 5.18 17.64
CA THR A 7 4.70 4.09 18.52
C THR A 7 4.69 4.54 19.97
N ILE A 8 3.83 3.91 20.78
CA ILE A 8 3.96 4.02 22.23
C ILE A 8 5.25 3.29 22.64
N PRO A 9 6.10 3.87 23.51
CA PRO A 9 7.29 3.18 24.00
C PRO A 9 6.93 1.91 24.77
N ALA A 10 7.71 0.85 24.60
CA ALA A 10 7.60 -0.34 25.43
C ALA A 10 8.37 -0.13 26.74
N TYR A 11 7.76 -0.49 27.87
CA TYR A 11 8.39 -0.39 29.17
C TYR A 11 8.33 -1.74 29.90
N ALA A 12 9.49 -2.23 30.33
CA ALA A 12 9.62 -3.31 31.28
C ALA A 12 10.75 -2.94 32.23
N GLU A 13 10.41 -2.71 33.49
CA GLU A 13 11.34 -2.12 34.46
C GLU A 13 12.68 -2.88 34.50
N PRO A 14 13.83 -2.18 34.41
CA PRO A 14 14.00 -0.71 34.39
C PRO A 14 14.09 -0.08 32.99
N LEU A 15 13.80 -0.83 31.92
CA LEU A 15 14.06 -0.41 30.54
C LEU A 15 12.83 0.21 29.86
N LEU A 16 13.06 1.36 29.22
CA LEU A 16 12.13 2.06 28.34
C LEU A 16 12.67 2.06 26.91
N VAL A 17 11.92 1.49 25.98
CA VAL A 17 12.31 1.28 24.58
C VAL A 17 11.46 2.13 23.65
N PHE A 18 12.12 2.94 22.83
CA PHE A 18 11.52 3.70 21.74
C PHE A 18 11.87 3.03 20.41
N SER A 19 10.86 2.66 19.62
CA SER A 19 11.04 2.25 18.23
C SER A 19 10.60 3.35 17.28
N ALA A 20 11.44 3.65 16.30
CA ALA A 20 11.17 4.63 15.27
C ALA A 20 10.71 3.96 13.96
N PRO A 21 9.91 4.66 13.13
CA PRO A 21 9.44 4.16 11.84
C PRO A 21 10.54 4.18 10.77
N PHE A 22 10.23 3.67 9.59
CA PHE A 22 11.04 3.82 8.36
C PHE A 22 12.53 3.45 8.50
N GLN A 23 12.83 2.28 9.07
CA GLN A 23 14.21 1.78 9.20
C GLN A 23 15.12 2.64 10.08
N ALA A 24 14.56 3.50 10.95
CA ALA A 24 15.34 4.32 11.89
C ALA A 24 15.76 3.55 13.16
N GLY A 25 15.29 2.33 13.35
CA GLY A 25 15.67 1.44 14.45
C GLY A 25 14.99 1.75 15.78
N ALA A 26 15.52 1.16 16.85
CA ALA A 26 15.05 1.34 18.21
C ALA A 26 16.19 1.68 19.17
N THR A 27 15.83 2.37 20.25
CA THR A 27 16.74 2.76 21.33
C THR A 27 16.11 2.46 22.67
N ALA A 28 16.92 2.00 23.62
CA ALA A 28 16.49 1.71 24.97
C ALA A 28 17.25 2.57 25.98
N TYR A 29 16.52 3.00 27.01
CA TYR A 29 17.04 3.75 28.13
C TYR A 29 16.71 3.02 29.43
N ARG A 30 17.66 2.98 30.35
CA ARG A 30 17.48 2.50 31.71
C ARG A 30 17.02 3.67 32.58
N LEU A 31 15.91 3.46 33.29
CA LEU A 31 15.37 4.39 34.26
C LEU A 31 15.81 3.95 35.66
N SER A 32 16.33 4.87 36.45
CA SER A 32 16.65 4.65 37.85
C SER A 32 16.18 5.82 38.70
N TRP A 33 15.74 5.52 39.92
CA TRP A 33 15.35 6.54 40.89
C TRP A 33 16.52 6.83 41.81
N GLY A 34 16.86 8.11 41.99
CA GLY A 34 17.80 8.55 43.00
C GLY A 34 17.18 8.47 44.40
N ASP A 35 17.93 7.94 45.35
CA ASP A 35 17.56 7.99 46.76
C ASP A 35 17.51 9.45 47.19
N GLY A 36 16.31 9.99 47.47
CA GLY A 36 16.01 11.40 47.67
C GLY A 36 16.67 12.10 48.88
N THR A 37 17.91 11.76 49.23
CA THR A 37 18.71 12.28 50.34
C THR A 37 19.39 13.63 50.05
N ALA A 38 19.26 14.19 48.84
CA ALA A 38 19.79 15.50 48.49
C ALA A 38 18.84 16.68 48.76
N ALA A 39 17.89 16.54 49.70
CA ALA A 39 16.96 17.62 50.08
C ALA A 39 16.72 17.66 51.60
N THR A 40 17.79 17.71 52.39
CA THR A 40 17.73 18.14 53.79
C THR A 40 18.79 19.21 54.01
N ASP A 41 18.50 20.45 53.60
CA ASP A 41 19.10 21.68 54.17
C ASP A 41 18.43 22.99 53.67
N ALA A 42 17.19 22.93 53.18
CA ALA A 42 16.38 24.13 52.92
C ALA A 42 15.25 24.19 53.96
N GLY A 43 15.29 25.23 54.80
CA GLY A 43 14.30 25.51 55.84
C GLY A 43 12.87 25.68 55.31
N PRO A 44 11.86 25.70 56.20
CA PRO A 44 10.47 25.64 55.81
C PRO A 44 10.07 26.94 55.10
N SER A 45 9.82 26.87 53.79
CA SER A 45 9.11 27.93 53.06
C SER A 45 7.77 27.37 52.60
N ASP A 46 6.72 27.95 53.16
CA ASP A 46 5.33 27.72 52.83
C ASP A 46 5.03 28.23 51.41
N THR A 47 5.19 27.39 50.39
CA THR A 47 4.50 27.59 49.11
C THR A 47 4.26 26.25 48.42
N ALA A 48 2.98 25.90 48.28
CA ALA A 48 2.49 24.76 47.50
C ALA A 48 2.67 25.00 45.98
N ALA A 49 3.92 25.04 45.52
CA ALA A 49 4.24 25.16 44.10
C ALA A 49 5.35 24.17 43.74
N ASP A 50 5.09 23.42 42.67
CA ASP A 50 6.08 22.71 41.83
C ASP A 50 6.42 21.25 42.18
N THR A 51 5.40 20.38 42.23
CA THR A 51 5.59 18.92 42.26
C THR A 51 6.14 18.33 40.96
N THR A 52 6.13 19.08 39.85
CA THR A 52 6.62 18.64 38.52
C THR A 52 8.14 18.63 38.43
N ASN A 53 8.82 19.62 39.00
CA ASN A 53 10.29 19.68 38.98
C ASN A 53 10.93 18.70 39.98
N ALA A 54 10.24 18.36 41.07
CA ALA A 54 10.74 17.42 42.08
C ALA A 54 10.89 15.96 41.58
N VAL A 55 10.13 15.56 40.56
CA VAL A 55 10.24 14.22 39.94
C VAL A 55 11.40 14.16 38.95
N SER A 56 11.63 15.23 38.19
CA SER A 56 12.74 15.33 37.22
C SER A 56 14.11 15.25 37.89
N ASP A 57 14.26 15.80 39.11
CA ASP A 57 15.53 15.76 39.85
C ASP A 57 15.84 14.39 40.47
N ARG A 58 14.86 13.47 40.50
CA ARG A 58 15.00 12.13 41.10
C ARG A 58 15.03 11.00 40.09
N LEU A 59 14.73 11.25 38.81
CA LEU A 59 14.74 10.22 37.76
C LEU A 59 16.02 10.37 36.91
N ALA A 60 16.91 9.39 37.02
CA ALA A 60 18.06 9.27 36.14
C ALA A 60 17.71 8.40 34.92
N VAL A 61 18.16 8.84 33.74
CA VAL A 61 17.93 8.17 32.45
C VAL A 61 19.28 7.90 31.81
N GLU A 62 19.62 6.62 31.63
CA GLU A 62 20.88 6.19 31.04
C GLU A 62 20.63 5.45 29.73
N PHE A 63 21.46 5.70 28.71
CA PHE A 63 21.39 4.92 27.48
C PHE A 63 21.77 3.46 27.78
N ALA A 64 20.94 2.51 27.31
CA ALA A 64 21.19 1.08 27.48
C ALA A 64 21.71 0.45 26.18
N TRP A 65 20.93 0.53 25.09
CA TRP A 65 21.30 -0.06 23.81
C TRP A 65 20.55 0.58 22.64
N SER A 66 21.01 0.29 21.41
CA SER A 66 20.35 0.69 20.16
C SER A 66 20.37 -0.45 19.14
N GLN A 67 19.26 -0.68 18.43
CA GLN A 67 19.13 -1.70 17.40
C GLN A 67 18.59 -1.09 16.09
N PRO A 68 19.42 -0.91 15.04
CA PRO A 68 18.99 -0.29 13.78
C PRO A 68 17.98 -1.12 12.99
N LYS A 69 17.94 -2.45 13.18
CA LYS A 69 17.04 -3.34 12.44
C LYS A 69 15.82 -3.76 13.26
N PHE A 70 15.22 -2.80 13.95
CA PHE A 70 13.98 -2.98 14.71
C PHE A 70 13.20 -1.67 14.65
N SER A 71 12.39 -1.53 13.61
CA SER A 71 11.71 -0.29 13.24
C SER A 71 10.23 -0.57 13.10
N ASN A 72 9.50 -0.26 14.16
CA ASN A 72 8.04 -0.32 14.15
C ASN A 72 7.49 0.97 13.55
N ASP A 73 6.39 0.84 12.82
CA ASP A 73 5.62 1.97 12.31
C ASP A 73 4.38 2.23 13.19
N VAL A 74 3.14 2.28 12.70
CA VAL A 74 1.96 2.58 13.55
C VAL A 74 1.61 1.52 14.61
N THR A 75 2.32 0.38 14.65
CA THR A 75 2.07 -0.76 15.55
C THR A 75 3.10 -0.81 16.67
N THR A 76 2.63 -0.76 17.93
CA THR A 76 3.49 -0.81 19.12
C THR A 76 4.10 -2.20 19.35
N CYS A 77 5.37 -2.24 19.75
CA CYS A 77 6.04 -3.46 20.19
C CYS A 77 5.46 -3.97 21.50
N VAL A 78 5.62 -5.26 21.76
CA VAL A 78 5.08 -5.92 22.97
C VAL A 78 6.21 -6.63 23.70
N VAL A 79 6.19 -6.54 25.03
CA VAL A 79 7.16 -7.22 25.90
C VAL A 79 6.47 -8.36 26.64
N THR A 80 7.06 -9.55 26.63
CA THR A 80 6.67 -10.67 27.49
C THR A 80 7.88 -11.56 27.78
N ASP A 81 8.00 -12.08 28.99
CA ASP A 81 9.10 -12.96 29.43
C ASP A 81 10.51 -12.43 29.11
N ASP A 82 10.77 -11.14 29.36
CA ASP A 82 12.04 -10.44 29.04
C ASP A 82 12.41 -10.43 27.54
N LEU A 83 11.45 -10.70 26.67
CA LEU A 83 11.58 -10.65 25.22
C LEU A 83 10.76 -9.49 24.65
N LEU A 84 11.34 -8.79 23.68
CA LEU A 84 10.71 -7.69 22.96
C LEU A 84 10.34 -8.13 21.55
N PHE A 85 9.05 -8.01 21.21
CA PHE A 85 8.49 -8.40 19.92
C PHE A 85 8.05 -7.18 19.11
N GLY A 86 8.39 -7.17 17.83
CA GLY A 86 8.04 -6.08 16.91
C GLY A 86 8.54 -6.37 15.50
N PHE A 87 8.70 -5.31 14.70
CA PHE A 87 8.94 -5.43 13.27
C PHE A 87 10.17 -4.65 12.83
N ASP A 88 10.72 -5.05 11.69
CA ASP A 88 11.66 -4.28 10.88
C ASP A 88 11.04 -4.08 9.50
N LEU A 89 10.18 -3.06 9.41
CA LEU A 89 9.37 -2.81 8.22
C LEU A 89 10.18 -2.16 7.11
N ARG A 90 9.88 -2.56 5.87
CA ARG A 90 10.48 -1.98 4.65
C ARG A 90 9.48 -1.18 3.83
N ASP A 91 8.19 -1.46 3.99
CA ASP A 91 7.17 -0.69 3.30
C ASP A 91 6.81 0.55 4.14
N PRO A 92 6.81 1.76 3.53
CA PRO A 92 6.40 2.97 4.23
C PRO A 92 4.88 3.08 4.40
N GLN A 93 4.11 2.26 3.67
CA GLN A 93 2.65 2.23 3.72
C GLN A 93 2.15 0.81 3.41
N SER A 94 1.12 0.38 4.13
CA SER A 94 0.42 -0.88 3.90
C SER A 94 -0.32 -0.92 2.57
N LYS A 95 -0.56 -2.15 2.08
CA LYS A 95 -1.26 -2.41 0.82
C LYS A 95 -2.43 -3.35 1.05
N ALA A 96 -3.48 -3.16 0.28
CA ALA A 96 -4.71 -3.94 0.41
C ALA A 96 -4.50 -5.43 0.09
N HIS A 97 -3.74 -5.72 -0.96
CA HIS A 97 -3.64 -7.05 -1.57
C HIS A 97 -2.43 -7.88 -1.11
N ARG A 98 -1.62 -7.37 -0.16
CA ARG A 98 -0.52 -8.13 0.44
C ARG A 98 -0.08 -7.57 1.81
N PRO A 99 0.47 -8.40 2.70
CA PRO A 99 1.10 -7.93 3.93
C PRO A 99 2.26 -6.97 3.66
N SER A 100 2.53 -6.03 4.58
CA SER A 100 3.73 -5.19 4.51
C SER A 100 5.01 -6.02 4.51
N ARG A 101 5.97 -5.62 3.69
CA ARG A 101 7.29 -6.25 3.66
C ARG A 101 8.08 -5.90 4.93
N GLY A 102 8.76 -6.90 5.46
CA GLY A 102 9.57 -6.76 6.66
C GLY A 102 9.72 -8.11 7.34
N GLU A 103 10.31 -8.07 8.52
CA GLU A 103 10.47 -9.25 9.38
C GLU A 103 9.83 -8.97 10.73
N PHE A 104 9.10 -9.95 11.25
CA PHE A 104 8.72 -10.00 12.65
C PHE A 104 9.91 -10.48 13.46
N ARG A 105 10.28 -9.78 14.53
CA ARG A 105 11.52 -9.99 15.25
C ARG A 105 11.30 -10.14 16.74
N CYS A 106 12.12 -10.97 17.34
CA CYS A 106 12.28 -11.09 18.77
C CYS A 106 13.68 -10.60 19.16
N LEU A 107 13.71 -9.69 20.12
CA LEU A 107 14.92 -9.18 20.73
C LEU A 107 15.00 -9.61 22.19
N ASP A 108 16.21 -9.81 22.69
CA ASP A 108 16.45 -9.81 24.13
C ASP A 108 16.24 -8.39 24.67
N MET A 109 15.30 -8.22 25.62
CA MET A 109 14.93 -6.90 26.13
C MET A 109 16.11 -6.19 26.80
N GLN A 110 17.03 -6.92 27.43
CA GLN A 110 18.14 -6.36 28.18
C GLN A 110 19.29 -5.90 27.28
N THR A 111 19.56 -6.63 26.19
CA THR A 111 20.73 -6.36 25.33
C THR A 111 20.38 -5.69 24.01
N GLY A 112 19.13 -5.79 23.54
CA GLY A 112 18.72 -5.35 22.19
C GLY A 112 19.22 -6.28 21.07
N GLU A 113 19.77 -7.45 21.40
CA GLU A 113 20.21 -8.45 20.44
C GLU A 113 19.00 -9.11 19.76
N ILE A 114 19.04 -9.23 18.43
CA ILE A 114 18.03 -9.95 17.67
C ILE A 114 18.27 -11.45 17.87
N LEU A 115 17.32 -12.12 18.49
CA LEU A 115 17.38 -13.55 18.77
C LEU A 115 16.95 -14.36 17.53
N TRP A 116 15.88 -13.92 16.89
CA TRP A 116 15.36 -14.52 15.65
C TRP A 116 14.50 -13.54 14.86
N SER A 117 14.22 -13.90 13.60
CA SER A 117 13.42 -13.11 12.68
C SER A 117 12.59 -14.03 11.79
N GLU A 118 11.32 -13.70 11.59
CA GLU A 118 10.36 -14.46 10.79
C GLU A 118 9.75 -13.57 9.70
N PRO A 119 9.75 -14.01 8.43
CA PRO A 119 9.15 -13.25 7.33
C PRO A 119 7.62 -13.37 7.30
N ASP A 120 6.99 -12.62 6.40
CA ASP A 120 5.58 -12.80 5.98
C ASP A 120 4.52 -12.64 7.08
N PHE A 121 4.84 -11.95 8.18
CA PHE A 121 3.85 -11.56 9.19
C PHE A 121 3.07 -10.30 8.84
N GLY A 122 3.61 -9.45 7.96
CA GLY A 122 3.08 -8.10 7.76
C GLY A 122 3.23 -7.23 9.00
N GLN A 123 3.00 -5.94 8.85
CA GLN A 123 2.90 -5.06 10.00
C GLN A 123 1.67 -5.47 10.80
N SER A 124 1.82 -5.82 12.08
CA SER A 124 0.69 -6.32 12.87
C SER A 124 0.56 -5.62 14.21
N SER A 125 -0.67 -5.27 14.58
CA SER A 125 -0.98 -4.94 15.97
C SER A 125 -1.00 -6.23 16.80
N MET A 126 -0.47 -6.18 18.02
CA MET A 126 -0.24 -7.37 18.84
C MET A 126 -0.94 -7.27 20.21
N ILE A 127 -1.45 -8.39 20.69
CA ILE A 127 -1.91 -8.59 22.06
C ILE A 127 -1.12 -9.77 22.64
N ALA A 128 -0.42 -9.57 23.76
CA ALA A 128 0.24 -10.65 24.49
C ALA A 128 -0.63 -11.22 25.61
N SER A 129 -0.47 -12.53 25.84
CA SER A 129 -1.02 -13.25 27.00
C SER A 129 -0.04 -14.36 27.39
N GLY A 130 0.91 -14.03 28.27
CA GLY A 130 2.07 -14.90 28.55
C GLY A 130 2.89 -15.13 27.28
N ASN A 131 3.32 -16.37 27.04
CA ASN A 131 4.11 -16.73 25.85
C ASN A 131 3.29 -16.81 24.53
N ARG A 132 2.09 -16.25 24.48
CA ARG A 132 1.21 -16.27 23.31
C ARG A 132 0.94 -14.88 22.81
N LEU A 133 1.04 -14.70 21.49
CA LEU A 133 0.70 -13.45 20.82
C LEU A 133 -0.48 -13.67 19.87
N LEU A 134 -1.43 -12.75 19.92
CA LEU A 134 -2.43 -12.54 18.88
C LEU A 134 -1.97 -11.37 18.02
N LEU A 135 -1.79 -11.61 16.73
CA LEU A 135 -1.36 -10.62 15.75
C LEU A 135 -2.52 -10.35 14.79
N PHE A 136 -2.81 -9.08 14.56
CA PHE A 136 -3.73 -8.64 13.51
C PHE A 136 -2.94 -7.80 12.50
N SER A 137 -2.73 -8.39 11.32
CA SER A 137 -1.90 -7.82 10.28
C SER A 137 -2.60 -6.71 9.51
N ASP A 138 -1.78 -5.89 8.87
CA ASP A 138 -2.21 -4.81 8.00
C ASP A 138 -2.93 -5.27 6.73
N ALA A 139 -2.85 -6.56 6.40
CA ALA A 139 -3.63 -7.22 5.35
C ALA A 139 -4.89 -7.94 5.88
N GLY A 140 -5.30 -7.68 7.13
CA GLY A 140 -6.55 -8.21 7.68
C GLY A 140 -6.49 -9.68 8.12
N THR A 141 -5.29 -10.23 8.33
CA THR A 141 -5.09 -11.59 8.84
C THR A 141 -4.92 -11.60 10.34
N VAL A 142 -5.59 -12.52 11.03
CA VAL A 142 -5.37 -12.80 12.45
C VAL A 142 -4.50 -14.03 12.58
N ARG A 143 -3.42 -13.93 13.36
CA ARG A 143 -2.56 -15.07 13.71
C ARG A 143 -2.50 -15.22 15.22
N ARG A 144 -2.59 -16.46 15.68
CA ARG A 144 -2.25 -16.83 17.06
C ARG A 144 -0.94 -17.61 17.02
N ILE A 145 0.07 -17.09 17.68
CA ILE A 145 1.38 -17.74 17.76
C ILE A 145 1.78 -17.94 19.22
N GLU A 146 2.61 -18.94 19.43
CA GLU A 146 3.37 -19.14 20.65
C GLU A 146 4.81 -18.67 20.41
N VAL A 147 5.38 -17.90 21.33
CA VAL A 147 6.71 -17.31 21.19
C VAL A 147 7.63 -17.78 22.30
N SER A 148 8.91 -17.90 21.98
CA SER A 148 9.98 -18.16 22.94
C SER A 148 11.25 -17.44 22.52
N ARG A 149 12.31 -17.59 23.32
CA ARG A 149 13.65 -17.09 22.97
C ARG A 149 14.21 -17.73 21.69
N ASP A 150 13.75 -18.93 21.34
CA ASP A 150 14.29 -19.73 20.22
C ASP A 150 13.47 -19.63 18.93
N GLY A 151 12.23 -19.13 18.99
CA GLY A 151 11.43 -18.93 17.79
C GLY A 151 9.96 -18.63 18.06
N ALA A 152 9.18 -18.60 16.98
CA ALA A 152 7.73 -18.53 17.01
C ALA A 152 7.11 -19.80 16.40
N LYS A 153 6.02 -20.27 17.00
CA LYS A 153 5.21 -21.38 16.49
C LYS A 153 3.80 -20.92 16.22
N GLU A 154 3.41 -20.92 14.95
CA GLU A 154 2.05 -20.59 14.54
C GLU A 154 1.05 -21.69 14.98
N GLN A 155 -0.02 -21.27 15.64
CA GLN A 155 -1.04 -22.17 16.20
C GLN A 155 -2.35 -22.10 15.42
N ALA A 156 -2.69 -20.92 14.89
CA ALA A 156 -3.89 -20.70 14.10
C ALA A 156 -3.77 -19.43 13.25
N VAL A 157 -4.43 -19.44 12.08
CA VAL A 157 -4.53 -18.31 11.17
C VAL A 157 -5.97 -18.18 10.67
N ALA A 158 -6.44 -16.94 10.56
CA ALA A 158 -7.74 -16.60 10.00
C ALA A 158 -7.63 -15.35 9.12
N GLU A 159 -8.07 -15.42 7.87
CA GLU A 159 -8.21 -14.25 6.99
C GLU A 159 -9.57 -13.59 7.23
N VAL A 160 -9.57 -12.43 7.88
CA VAL A 160 -10.81 -11.77 8.33
C VAL A 160 -11.24 -10.69 7.36
N PHE A 161 -10.31 -9.83 6.93
CA PHE A 161 -10.57 -8.76 5.97
C PHE A 161 -9.63 -8.86 4.78
N PRO A 162 -9.85 -9.84 3.88
CA PRO A 162 -9.05 -9.93 2.66
C PRO A 162 -9.20 -8.63 1.87
N ASP A 163 -8.12 -8.18 1.24
CA ASP A 163 -8.11 -7.01 0.34
C ASP A 163 -8.42 -5.65 1.01
N HIS A 164 -8.26 -5.54 2.33
CA HIS A 164 -8.40 -4.29 3.07
C HIS A 164 -7.16 -3.99 3.92
N VAL A 165 -6.69 -2.74 3.86
CA VAL A 165 -5.68 -2.24 4.78
C VAL A 165 -6.28 -2.10 6.18
N CYS A 166 -5.66 -2.73 7.17
CA CYS A 166 -6.16 -2.80 8.55
C CYS A 166 -5.14 -2.25 9.56
N TRP A 167 -5.36 -1.04 10.06
CA TRP A 167 -4.50 -0.44 11.10
C TRP A 167 -5.16 -0.36 12.48
N THR A 168 -6.44 -0.72 12.58
CA THR A 168 -7.15 -0.67 13.86
C THR A 168 -6.59 -1.72 14.80
N ARG A 169 -6.21 -1.32 16.03
CA ARG A 169 -5.77 -2.28 17.05
C ARG A 169 -6.91 -3.25 17.36
N PRO A 170 -6.62 -4.57 17.41
CA PRO A 170 -7.60 -5.54 17.88
C PRO A 170 -7.91 -5.28 19.36
N THR A 171 -9.12 -5.62 19.79
CA THR A 171 -9.49 -5.58 21.21
C THR A 171 -9.95 -6.96 21.63
N PHE A 172 -9.41 -7.48 22.74
CA PHE A 172 -9.79 -8.76 23.29
C PHE A 172 -10.47 -8.57 24.65
N ALA A 173 -11.70 -9.08 24.79
CA ALA A 173 -12.46 -9.02 26.05
C ALA A 173 -13.39 -10.24 26.15
N ASP A 174 -13.43 -10.87 27.32
CA ASP A 174 -14.34 -11.99 27.62
C ASP A 174 -14.32 -13.15 26.60
N GLY A 175 -13.14 -13.46 26.07
CA GLY A 175 -12.98 -14.50 25.05
C GLY A 175 -13.34 -14.05 23.63
N LEU A 176 -13.79 -12.80 23.44
CA LEU A 176 -14.17 -12.23 22.16
C LEU A 176 -13.07 -11.31 21.63
N LEU A 177 -12.69 -11.51 20.36
CA LEU A 177 -11.74 -10.67 19.64
C LEU A 177 -12.48 -9.77 18.65
N TYR A 178 -12.46 -8.47 18.94
CA TYR A 178 -13.08 -7.43 18.12
C TYR A 178 -12.07 -6.86 17.13
N LEU A 179 -12.47 -6.85 15.87
CA LEU A 179 -11.64 -6.46 14.73
C LEU A 179 -12.40 -5.47 13.86
N ARG A 180 -11.67 -4.50 13.32
CA ARG A 180 -12.25 -3.47 12.46
C ARG A 180 -11.36 -3.23 11.24
N GLY A 181 -11.94 -3.49 10.08
CA GLY A 181 -11.41 -3.03 8.78
C GLY A 181 -11.94 -1.63 8.43
N GLY A 182 -11.64 -1.17 7.22
CA GLY A 182 -12.12 0.13 6.73
C GLY A 182 -13.65 0.22 6.61
N GLU A 183 -14.30 -0.89 6.24
CA GLU A 183 -15.73 -0.93 5.92
C GLU A 183 -16.54 -1.85 6.83
N GLN A 184 -15.88 -2.76 7.55
CA GLN A 184 -16.52 -3.84 8.29
C GLN A 184 -16.00 -3.91 9.73
N PHE A 185 -16.84 -4.42 10.63
CA PHE A 185 -16.51 -4.75 12.01
C PHE A 185 -16.89 -6.21 12.28
N VAL A 186 -15.96 -6.98 12.83
CA VAL A 186 -16.12 -8.42 13.08
C VAL A 186 -15.79 -8.71 14.54
N CYS A 187 -16.58 -9.59 15.15
CA CYS A 187 -16.29 -10.17 16.45
C CYS A 187 -16.04 -11.66 16.27
N LEU A 188 -14.85 -12.12 16.67
CA LEU A 188 -14.49 -13.54 16.65
C LEU A 188 -14.59 -14.10 18.07
N ASP A 189 -15.35 -15.17 18.23
CA ASP A 189 -15.39 -15.92 19.47
C ASP A 189 -14.16 -16.84 19.56
N LEU A 190 -13.29 -16.58 20.54
CA LEU A 190 -12.11 -17.39 20.85
C LEU A 190 -12.31 -18.21 22.13
N SER A 191 -13.52 -18.24 22.69
CA SER A 191 -13.84 -19.06 23.85
C SER A 191 -13.67 -20.55 23.52
N ILE A 192 -13.17 -21.32 24.49
CA ILE A 192 -13.04 -22.76 24.33
C ILE A 192 -14.44 -23.35 24.48
N THR A 193 -15.07 -23.73 23.36
CA THR A 193 -16.24 -24.61 23.39
C THR A 193 -15.78 -25.98 23.87
N THR A 194 -15.71 -26.15 25.19
CA THR A 194 -15.63 -27.50 25.75
C THR A 194 -17.02 -28.08 25.51
N GLU A 195 -17.14 -29.12 24.70
CA GLU A 195 -18.40 -29.82 24.49
C GLU A 195 -18.95 -30.30 25.84
N SER A 196 -19.77 -29.48 26.47
CA SER A 196 -20.58 -29.78 27.64
C SER A 196 -21.77 -28.85 27.63
N GLY A 197 -22.78 -29.26 26.84
CA GLY A 197 -24.20 -29.00 27.11
C GLY A 197 -24.61 -27.55 27.38
N ALA A 198 -24.04 -26.55 26.71
CA ALA A 198 -24.51 -25.18 26.84
C ALA A 198 -25.71 -24.96 25.89
N GLN A 199 -26.87 -24.69 26.49
CA GLN A 199 -28.07 -24.21 25.80
C GLN A 199 -27.70 -23.05 24.89
N GLN A 200 -28.10 -23.15 23.62
CA GLN A 200 -28.10 -22.05 22.66
C GLN A 200 -28.82 -20.85 23.29
N SER A 201 -28.05 -19.82 23.65
CA SER A 201 -28.56 -18.48 23.86
C SER A 201 -29.22 -18.02 22.56
N ASP A 202 -30.34 -17.31 22.64
CA ASP A 202 -31.10 -16.70 21.52
C ASP A 202 -30.32 -15.59 20.76
N ALA A 203 -28.98 -15.63 20.80
CA ALA A 203 -28.10 -14.77 20.04
C ALA A 203 -28.09 -15.17 18.55
N ALA A 204 -27.81 -14.18 17.68
CA ALA A 204 -27.67 -14.36 16.24
C ALA A 204 -26.82 -15.62 15.92
N PRO A 205 -27.16 -16.35 14.85
CA PRO A 205 -26.47 -17.59 14.51
C PRO A 205 -24.96 -17.36 14.44
N THR A 206 -24.17 -18.22 15.10
CA THR A 206 -22.71 -18.23 14.98
C THR A 206 -22.36 -18.38 13.50
N LEU A 207 -21.82 -17.33 12.91
CA LEU A 207 -21.32 -17.36 11.54
C LEU A 207 -19.91 -17.95 11.54
N HIS A 208 -19.63 -18.88 10.63
CA HIS A 208 -18.26 -19.24 10.34
C HIS A 208 -17.59 -18.12 9.54
N LEU A 209 -16.26 -18.05 9.57
CA LEU A 209 -15.48 -17.10 8.77
C LEU A 209 -15.74 -17.22 7.25
N SER A 210 -16.19 -18.40 6.80
CA SER A 210 -16.66 -18.63 5.44
C SER A 210 -17.97 -17.90 5.10
N ASP A 211 -18.78 -17.62 6.11
CA ASP A 211 -20.14 -17.09 5.96
C ASP A 211 -20.17 -15.56 6.00
N LEU A 212 -19.07 -14.94 6.46
CA LEU A 212 -18.92 -13.50 6.43
C LEU A 212 -18.97 -12.98 4.98
N PRO A 213 -19.66 -11.85 4.72
CA PRO A 213 -19.70 -11.25 3.39
C PRO A 213 -18.27 -10.90 2.94
N ARG A 214 -17.70 -11.76 2.11
CA ARG A 214 -16.45 -11.46 1.42
C ARG A 214 -16.81 -10.56 0.25
N HIS A 215 -16.40 -9.30 0.32
CA HIS A 215 -16.28 -8.53 -0.89
C HIS A 215 -15.09 -9.11 -1.64
N ASP A 216 -15.37 -9.95 -2.65
CA ASP A 216 -14.36 -10.38 -3.63
C ASP A 216 -14.01 -9.14 -4.45
N ILE A 217 -13.22 -8.23 -3.87
CA ILE A 217 -12.64 -7.15 -4.62
C ILE A 217 -11.50 -7.81 -5.38
N ARG A 218 -11.85 -8.45 -6.51
CA ARG A 218 -10.89 -9.02 -7.45
C ARG A 218 -9.95 -7.91 -7.84
N SER A 219 -8.81 -7.85 -7.16
CA SER A 219 -7.84 -6.82 -7.44
C SER A 219 -7.42 -7.04 -8.87
N PRO A 220 -7.65 -6.08 -9.79
CA PRO A 220 -7.15 -6.18 -11.13
C PRO A 220 -5.64 -5.93 -11.15
N PHE A 221 -4.93 -6.24 -10.06
CA PHE A 221 -3.49 -6.18 -9.94
C PHE A 221 -2.81 -6.94 -11.08
N TRP A 222 -3.42 -8.00 -11.61
CA TRP A 222 -2.95 -8.69 -12.82
C TRP A 222 -2.84 -7.78 -14.06
N LEU A 223 -3.56 -6.65 -14.11
CA LEU A 223 -3.41 -5.63 -15.16
C LEU A 223 -2.10 -4.84 -15.03
N LEU A 224 -1.54 -4.73 -13.82
CA LEU A 224 -0.24 -4.10 -13.58
C LEU A 224 0.87 -5.15 -13.54
N ASN A 225 0.61 -6.27 -12.86
CA ASN A 225 1.45 -7.45 -12.71
C ASN A 225 2.89 -7.14 -12.28
N GLY A 226 3.03 -6.12 -11.43
CA GLY A 226 4.27 -5.64 -10.83
C GLY A 226 3.97 -4.44 -9.94
N GLU A 227 4.89 -4.13 -9.04
CA GLU A 227 4.81 -2.95 -8.18
C GLU A 227 6.05 -2.08 -8.40
N ARG A 228 5.85 -0.76 -8.34
CA ARG A 228 6.97 0.17 -8.15
C ARG A 228 7.62 -0.11 -6.80
N GLU A 229 8.94 0.04 -6.72
CA GLU A 229 9.68 -0.10 -5.47
C GLU A 229 9.25 0.98 -4.45
N HIS A 230 9.00 2.19 -4.94
CA HIS A 230 8.54 3.35 -4.18
C HIS A 230 7.27 3.97 -4.79
N PRO A 231 6.09 3.32 -4.68
CA PRO A 231 4.87 3.72 -5.40
C PRO A 231 4.31 5.07 -4.94
N PHE A 232 4.64 5.49 -3.71
CA PHE A 232 4.19 6.76 -3.12
C PHE A 232 5.22 7.88 -3.25
N MET A 233 6.34 7.62 -3.94
CA MET A 233 7.32 8.63 -4.28
C MET A 233 7.17 9.04 -5.74
N PRO A 234 7.40 10.33 -6.07
CA PRO A 234 7.48 10.77 -7.46
C PRO A 234 8.42 9.85 -8.25
N PRO A 235 8.04 9.44 -9.47
CA PRO A 235 8.90 8.61 -10.29
C PRO A 235 10.25 9.28 -10.54
N GLU A 236 11.31 8.50 -10.40
CA GLU A 236 12.66 8.98 -10.69
C GLU A 236 12.81 9.27 -12.19
N ALA A 237 13.79 10.10 -12.55
CA ALA A 237 13.94 10.55 -13.94
C ALA A 237 14.23 9.38 -14.92
N ASP A 238 14.98 8.39 -14.46
CA ASP A 238 15.27 7.16 -15.20
C ASP A 238 14.04 6.26 -15.31
N GLU A 239 13.19 6.20 -14.27
CA GLU A 239 11.91 5.49 -14.27
C GLU A 239 10.94 6.11 -15.29
N LEU A 240 10.79 7.44 -15.27
CA LEU A 240 10.01 8.16 -16.28
C LEU A 240 10.56 7.96 -17.68
N LEU A 241 11.88 7.99 -17.86
CA LEU A 241 12.51 7.77 -19.16
C LEU A 241 12.22 6.35 -19.66
N ARG A 242 12.30 5.33 -18.81
CA ARG A 242 11.92 3.96 -19.16
C ARG A 242 10.47 3.88 -19.61
N TRP A 243 9.55 4.39 -18.80
CA TRP A 243 8.11 4.39 -19.14
C TRP A 243 7.84 5.12 -20.45
N TYR A 244 8.49 6.26 -20.66
CA TYR A 244 8.40 7.02 -21.89
C TYR A 244 8.91 6.22 -23.10
N LEU A 245 10.09 5.61 -23.01
CA LEU A 245 10.67 4.82 -24.11
C LEU A 245 9.83 3.58 -24.43
N THR A 246 9.32 2.88 -23.40
CA THR A 246 8.41 1.74 -23.62
C THR A 246 7.07 2.19 -24.19
N GLY A 247 6.51 3.30 -23.69
CA GLY A 247 5.30 3.91 -24.23
C GLY A 247 5.49 4.33 -25.70
N LEU A 248 6.64 4.90 -26.03
CA LEU A 248 7.02 5.24 -27.39
C LEU A 248 7.11 3.99 -28.28
N ALA A 249 7.69 2.90 -27.80
CA ALA A 249 7.70 1.63 -28.51
C ALA A 249 6.27 1.11 -28.78
N CYS A 250 5.34 1.27 -27.84
CA CYS A 250 3.93 0.94 -28.04
C CYS A 250 3.25 1.81 -29.12
N VAL A 251 3.78 3.01 -29.39
CA VAL A 251 3.30 3.88 -30.48
C VAL A 251 3.95 3.52 -31.82
N LEU A 252 5.26 3.25 -31.83
CA LEU A 252 6.02 2.98 -33.05
C LEU A 252 5.69 1.61 -33.65
N LEU A 253 5.47 0.58 -32.83
CA LEU A 253 5.21 -0.79 -33.29
C LEU A 253 3.97 -0.89 -34.20
N PRO A 254 2.78 -0.37 -33.83
CA PRO A 254 1.64 -0.33 -34.74
C PRO A 254 1.92 0.53 -35.99
N GLY A 255 2.69 1.62 -35.85
CA GLY A 255 3.09 2.48 -36.96
C GLY A 255 3.88 1.75 -38.06
N LEU A 256 4.76 0.83 -37.69
CA LEU A 256 5.52 -0.02 -38.63
C LEU A 256 4.63 -1.01 -39.39
N LEU A 257 3.45 -1.35 -38.85
CA LEU A 257 2.49 -2.26 -39.49
C LEU A 257 1.56 -1.54 -40.46
N ILE A 258 1.42 -0.21 -40.36
CA ILE A 258 0.52 0.58 -41.23
C ILE A 258 0.84 0.39 -42.71
N PRO A 259 2.10 0.46 -43.20
CA PRO A 259 2.40 0.24 -44.62
C PRO A 259 2.05 -1.18 -45.11
N VAL A 260 2.08 -2.18 -44.22
CA VAL A 260 1.71 -3.56 -44.55
C VAL A 260 0.21 -3.68 -44.72
N VAL A 261 -0.57 -3.05 -43.83
CA VAL A 261 -2.04 -2.95 -43.93
C VAL A 261 -2.45 -2.12 -45.14
N ASP A 262 -1.75 -1.02 -45.42
CA ASP A 262 -2.03 -0.10 -46.52
C ASP A 262 -1.79 -0.74 -47.90
N ARG A 263 -0.80 -1.64 -48.03
CA ARG A 263 -0.65 -2.47 -49.24
C ARG A 263 -1.84 -3.42 -49.46
N GLY A 264 -2.51 -3.86 -48.40
CA GLY A 264 -3.70 -4.69 -48.47
C GLY A 264 -4.98 -3.91 -48.75
N TRP A 265 -5.05 -2.64 -48.32
CA TRP A 265 -6.23 -1.77 -48.45
C TRP A 265 -5.89 -0.52 -49.26
N LYS A 266 -6.20 -0.54 -50.57
CA LYS A 266 -5.96 0.59 -51.48
C LYS A 266 -6.55 1.91 -50.94
N SER A 267 -5.68 2.89 -50.74
CA SER A 267 -5.98 4.31 -50.46
C SER A 267 -6.64 4.56 -49.10
N GLN A 268 -5.84 4.50 -48.03
CA GLN A 268 -6.21 5.07 -46.72
C GLN A 268 -5.91 6.57 -46.70
N SER A 269 -6.88 7.39 -46.28
CA SER A 269 -6.65 8.80 -45.97
C SER A 269 -5.84 8.96 -44.68
N PRO A 270 -5.07 10.05 -44.50
CA PRO A 270 -4.17 10.20 -43.33
C PRO A 270 -4.91 10.14 -41.98
N ASP A 271 -6.15 10.60 -41.93
CA ASP A 271 -7.03 10.51 -40.75
C ASP A 271 -7.44 9.06 -40.42
N ARG A 272 -7.59 8.19 -41.42
CA ARG A 272 -7.80 6.75 -41.19
C ARG A 272 -6.54 6.06 -40.71
N GLN A 273 -5.38 6.40 -41.27
CA GLN A 273 -4.08 5.89 -40.80
C GLN A 273 -3.85 6.26 -39.33
N LEU A 274 -4.15 7.50 -38.94
CA LEU A 274 -4.07 7.94 -37.54
C LEU A 274 -5.04 7.19 -36.63
N THR A 275 -6.26 6.91 -37.11
CA THR A 275 -7.25 6.12 -36.36
C THR A 275 -6.78 4.67 -36.17
N LEU A 276 -6.22 4.05 -37.22
CA LEU A 276 -5.67 2.69 -37.17
C LEU A 276 -4.46 2.59 -36.25
N LEU A 277 -3.55 3.58 -36.32
CA LEU A 277 -2.42 3.71 -35.41
C LEU A 277 -2.91 3.68 -33.96
N CYS A 278 -3.79 4.63 -33.60
CA CYS A 278 -4.31 4.74 -32.24
C CYS A 278 -5.06 3.48 -31.81
N GLY A 279 -5.83 2.86 -32.72
CA GLY A 279 -6.51 1.59 -32.48
C GLY A 279 -5.57 0.43 -32.13
N GLY A 280 -4.34 0.44 -32.65
CA GLY A 280 -3.29 -0.51 -32.26
C GLY A 280 -2.57 -0.12 -30.96
N VAL A 281 -2.34 1.17 -30.72
CA VAL A 281 -1.65 1.67 -29.53
C VAL A 281 -2.43 1.35 -28.25
N VAL A 282 -3.76 1.57 -28.23
CA VAL A 282 -4.58 1.37 -27.02
C VAL A 282 -4.44 -0.04 -26.42
N PRO A 283 -4.72 -1.13 -27.16
CA PRO A 283 -4.58 -2.48 -26.61
C PRO A 283 -3.12 -2.85 -26.34
N LEU A 284 -2.17 -2.41 -27.18
CA LEU A 284 -0.76 -2.69 -26.97
C LEU A 284 -0.24 -2.04 -25.68
N ALA A 285 -0.59 -0.78 -25.44
CA ALA A 285 -0.22 -0.05 -24.23
C ALA A 285 -0.86 -0.65 -22.97
N LEU A 286 -2.09 -1.18 -23.06
CA LEU A 286 -2.74 -1.85 -21.94
C LEU A 286 -2.07 -3.19 -21.59
N ILE A 287 -1.73 -3.99 -22.61
CA ILE A 287 -1.17 -5.34 -22.47
C ILE A 287 0.35 -5.31 -22.17
N ALA A 288 1.08 -4.30 -22.64
CA ALA A 288 2.52 -4.21 -22.45
C ALA A 288 2.91 -4.08 -20.98
N THR A 289 2.18 -3.29 -20.18
CA THR A 289 2.44 -3.12 -18.74
C THR A 289 2.49 -4.47 -18.00
N PRO A 290 1.42 -5.29 -17.99
CA PRO A 290 1.44 -6.53 -17.22
C PRO A 290 2.41 -7.58 -17.77
N LEU A 291 2.64 -7.62 -19.08
CA LEU A 291 3.61 -8.54 -19.69
C LEU A 291 5.05 -8.18 -19.36
N LEU A 292 5.40 -6.90 -19.46
CA LEU A 292 6.76 -6.42 -19.17
C LEU A 292 7.05 -6.47 -17.68
N ASN A 293 6.06 -6.23 -16.82
CA ASN A 293 6.25 -6.42 -15.38
C ASN A 293 6.37 -7.90 -15.00
N ARG A 294 5.78 -8.82 -15.78
CA ARG A 294 5.98 -10.28 -15.62
C ARG A 294 7.34 -10.78 -16.05
N TRP A 295 7.79 -10.34 -17.22
CA TRP A 295 8.89 -10.96 -17.98
C TRP A 295 10.13 -10.05 -18.08
N GLY A 296 10.01 -8.79 -17.69
CA GLY A 296 11.09 -7.81 -17.67
C GLY A 296 12.22 -8.17 -16.72
N THR A 297 11.98 -9.07 -15.76
CA THR A 297 13.02 -9.68 -14.92
C THR A 297 14.15 -10.34 -15.73
N SER A 298 13.88 -10.73 -16.98
CA SER A 298 14.82 -11.46 -17.83
C SER A 298 15.41 -10.62 -18.99
N MET A 299 15.01 -9.34 -19.15
CA MET A 299 15.51 -8.47 -20.23
C MET A 299 16.59 -7.48 -19.75
N PRO A 300 17.73 -7.34 -20.46
CA PRO A 300 18.76 -6.35 -20.14
C PRO A 300 18.18 -4.92 -20.12
N GLY A 301 18.35 -4.20 -19.00
CA GLY A 301 17.87 -2.83 -18.81
C GLY A 301 16.45 -2.68 -18.23
N ILE A 302 15.70 -3.78 -18.06
CA ILE A 302 14.37 -3.81 -17.42
C ILE A 302 14.37 -4.72 -16.17
N HIS A 303 15.52 -5.26 -15.79
CA HIS A 303 15.65 -6.20 -14.67
C HIS A 303 15.02 -5.67 -13.38
N GLY A 304 13.86 -6.21 -13.02
CA GLY A 304 13.14 -5.88 -11.78
C GLY A 304 12.48 -4.50 -11.76
N ALA A 305 12.53 -3.73 -12.86
CA ALA A 305 11.98 -2.38 -12.91
C ALA A 305 10.50 -2.40 -13.32
N PHE A 306 9.67 -1.65 -12.60
CA PHE A 306 8.27 -1.45 -12.96
C PHE A 306 8.15 -0.59 -14.22
N VAL A 307 7.29 -1.02 -15.14
CA VAL A 307 7.02 -0.37 -16.42
C VAL A 307 5.55 0.01 -16.49
N PHE A 308 5.27 1.24 -16.92
CA PHE A 308 3.91 1.75 -17.00
C PHE A 308 3.61 2.43 -18.34
N THR A 309 2.85 1.73 -19.19
CA THR A 309 2.58 2.14 -20.59
C THR A 309 1.18 2.70 -20.81
N TRP A 310 0.29 2.59 -19.82
CA TRP A 310 -1.11 3.02 -19.94
C TRP A 310 -1.31 4.49 -20.35
N PRO A 311 -0.47 5.45 -19.92
CA PRO A 311 -0.57 6.84 -20.40
C PRO A 311 -0.53 6.96 -21.94
N ALA A 312 0.21 6.10 -22.64
CA ALA A 312 0.25 6.08 -24.10
C ALA A 312 -1.10 5.67 -24.72
N GLY A 313 -1.79 4.71 -24.11
CA GLY A 313 -3.13 4.30 -24.52
C GLY A 313 -4.18 5.39 -24.28
N LEU A 314 -4.10 6.09 -23.15
CA LEU A 314 -4.96 7.24 -22.86
C LEU A 314 -4.74 8.38 -23.86
N PHE A 315 -3.48 8.67 -24.21
CA PHE A 315 -3.16 9.67 -25.23
C PHE A 315 -3.70 9.27 -26.61
N ALA A 316 -3.59 8.00 -27.00
CA ALA A 316 -4.16 7.50 -28.26
C ALA A 316 -5.70 7.65 -28.31
N LEU A 317 -6.40 7.39 -27.20
CA LEU A 317 -7.85 7.64 -27.11
C LEU A 317 -8.20 9.13 -27.20
N LEU A 318 -7.44 10.00 -26.52
CA LEU A 318 -7.58 11.45 -26.66
C LEU A 318 -7.41 11.86 -28.13
N GLN A 319 -6.41 11.32 -28.81
CA GLN A 319 -6.10 11.63 -30.21
C GLN A 319 -7.26 11.26 -31.16
N VAL A 320 -7.89 10.10 -30.96
CA VAL A 320 -9.05 9.66 -31.76
C VAL A 320 -10.29 10.50 -31.43
N ALA A 321 -10.53 10.83 -30.16
CA ALA A 321 -11.64 11.68 -29.75
C ALA A 321 -11.54 13.10 -30.35
N VAL A 322 -10.34 13.70 -30.31
CA VAL A 322 -10.06 15.01 -30.91
C VAL A 322 -10.24 14.96 -32.43
N LEU A 323 -9.69 13.94 -33.10
CA LEU A 323 -9.85 13.76 -34.55
C LEU A 323 -11.33 13.62 -34.94
N ALA A 324 -12.09 12.81 -34.22
CA ALA A 324 -13.52 12.62 -34.47
C ALA A 324 -14.31 13.92 -34.27
N SER A 325 -13.98 14.71 -33.23
CA SER A 325 -14.59 16.02 -32.99
C SER A 325 -14.28 17.02 -34.10
N GLN A 326 -13.02 17.11 -34.55
CA GLN A 326 -12.65 17.99 -35.68
C GLN A 326 -13.34 17.55 -36.99
N ARG A 327 -13.55 16.25 -37.21
CA ARG A 327 -14.27 15.75 -38.40
C ARG A 327 -15.73 16.22 -38.43
N VAL A 328 -16.40 16.33 -37.29
CA VAL A 328 -17.74 16.92 -37.18
C VAL A 328 -17.74 18.39 -37.59
N THR A 329 -16.73 19.15 -37.14
CA THR A 329 -16.64 20.59 -37.47
C THR A 329 -16.40 20.84 -38.97
N ARG A 330 -15.72 19.93 -39.67
CA ARG A 330 -15.45 20.06 -41.12
C ARG A 330 -16.58 19.59 -42.02
N HIS A 331 -17.34 18.59 -41.58
CA HIS A 331 -18.45 18.02 -42.34
C HIS A 331 -19.76 18.15 -41.57
N PRO A 332 -20.24 19.40 -41.33
CA PRO A 332 -21.51 19.62 -40.67
C PRO A 332 -22.64 18.93 -41.46
N GLY A 333 -23.60 18.34 -40.74
CA GLY A 333 -24.77 17.66 -41.34
C GLY A 333 -24.64 16.14 -41.54
N HIS A 334 -23.44 15.57 -41.43
CA HIS A 334 -23.25 14.11 -41.55
C HIS A 334 -23.48 13.42 -40.20
N ARG A 335 -24.66 12.80 -40.02
CA ARG A 335 -25.06 12.10 -38.79
C ARG A 335 -24.04 11.06 -38.30
N HIS A 336 -23.36 10.36 -39.22
CA HIS A 336 -22.34 9.38 -38.86
C HIS A 336 -21.15 10.01 -38.10
N HIS A 337 -20.65 11.18 -38.53
CA HIS A 337 -19.54 11.84 -37.84
C HIS A 337 -19.94 12.32 -36.44
N TYR A 338 -21.16 12.79 -36.28
CA TYR A 338 -21.70 13.19 -34.98
C TYR A 338 -21.73 12.02 -34.00
N TRP A 339 -22.30 10.88 -34.40
CA TRP A 339 -22.34 9.69 -33.54
C TRP A 339 -20.95 9.10 -33.27
N ALA A 340 -20.06 9.09 -34.26
CA ALA A 340 -18.68 8.67 -34.06
C ALA A 340 -17.95 9.55 -33.03
N ALA A 341 -18.11 10.88 -33.07
CA ALA A 341 -17.52 11.77 -32.09
C ALA A 341 -18.06 11.53 -30.67
N ARG A 342 -19.36 11.26 -30.51
CA ARG A 342 -19.93 10.91 -29.21
C ARG A 342 -19.42 9.57 -28.69
N LEU A 343 -19.31 8.58 -29.57
CA LEU A 343 -18.77 7.27 -29.21
C LEU A 343 -17.33 7.39 -28.72
N TRP A 344 -16.45 8.03 -29.49
CA TRP A 344 -15.04 8.17 -29.12
C TRP A 344 -14.83 9.08 -27.91
N GLY A 345 -15.61 10.16 -27.79
CA GLY A 345 -15.59 11.00 -26.58
C GLY A 345 -16.05 10.23 -25.33
N GLY A 346 -17.11 9.42 -25.45
CA GLY A 346 -17.60 8.57 -24.37
C GLY A 346 -16.58 7.49 -23.98
N LEU A 347 -15.96 6.83 -24.96
CA LEU A 347 -14.90 5.83 -24.74
C LEU A 347 -13.67 6.44 -24.06
N PHE A 348 -13.27 7.65 -24.46
CA PHE A 348 -12.18 8.37 -23.80
C PHE A 348 -12.50 8.65 -22.33
N ILE A 349 -13.68 9.21 -22.02
CA ILE A 349 -14.10 9.48 -20.64
C ILE A 349 -14.18 8.18 -19.82
N ALA A 350 -14.79 7.13 -20.38
CA ALA A 350 -14.90 5.83 -19.71
C ALA A 350 -13.52 5.22 -19.44
N ALA A 351 -12.57 5.33 -20.38
CA ALA A 351 -11.21 4.85 -20.19
C ALA A 351 -10.44 5.66 -19.14
N SER A 352 -10.58 6.99 -19.11
CA SER A 352 -10.00 7.84 -18.06
C SER A 352 -10.56 7.52 -16.67
N LEU A 353 -11.87 7.26 -16.58
CA LEU A 353 -12.50 6.82 -15.32
C LEU A 353 -12.03 5.42 -14.92
N GLY A 354 -11.98 4.47 -15.87
CA GLY A 354 -11.47 3.13 -15.62
C GLY A 354 -10.00 3.14 -15.15
N TYR A 355 -9.17 4.00 -15.77
CA TYR A 355 -7.81 4.25 -15.35
C TYR A 355 -7.73 4.76 -13.91
N TYR A 356 -8.51 5.81 -13.57
CA TYR A 356 -8.58 6.34 -12.21
C TYR A 356 -8.99 5.28 -11.19
N LEU A 357 -10.07 4.54 -11.47
CA LEU A 357 -10.59 3.51 -10.56
C LEU A 357 -9.58 2.37 -10.38
N CYS A 358 -8.90 1.96 -11.44
CA CYS A 358 -7.88 0.93 -11.36
C CYS A 358 -6.68 1.38 -10.53
N LEU A 359 -6.17 2.60 -10.75
CA LEU A 359 -5.05 3.12 -9.96
C LEU A 359 -5.41 3.36 -8.50
N LYS A 360 -6.63 3.87 -8.23
CA LYS A 360 -7.15 4.02 -6.88
C LYS A 360 -7.18 2.68 -6.15
N HIS A 361 -7.66 1.64 -6.81
CA HIS A 361 -7.74 0.31 -6.22
C HIS A 361 -6.36 -0.33 -5.98
N ASN A 362 -5.39 -0.06 -6.85
CA ASN A 362 -4.03 -0.62 -6.75
C ASN A 362 -3.06 0.24 -5.91
N GLY A 363 -3.54 1.29 -5.24
CA GLY A 363 -2.67 2.13 -4.40
C GLY A 363 -1.61 2.91 -5.17
N LEU A 364 -1.94 3.38 -6.37
CA LEU A 364 -1.07 4.19 -7.25
C LEU A 364 -1.62 5.62 -7.42
N PRO A 365 -1.63 6.45 -6.35
CA PRO A 365 -2.25 7.77 -6.38
C PRO A 365 -1.45 8.79 -7.18
N LEU A 366 -0.12 8.65 -7.25
CA LEU A 366 0.74 9.61 -7.96
C LEU A 366 0.57 9.53 -9.47
N GLU A 367 0.28 8.35 -9.98
CA GLU A 367 0.06 8.06 -11.39
C GLU A 367 -1.22 8.72 -11.91
N TRP A 368 -2.10 9.23 -11.02
CA TRP A 368 -3.24 10.07 -11.42
C TRP A 368 -2.80 11.36 -12.13
N VAL A 369 -1.54 11.79 -11.94
CA VAL A 369 -0.97 12.98 -12.61
C VAL A 369 -1.11 12.93 -14.14
N PHE A 370 -1.12 11.73 -14.74
CA PHE A 370 -1.28 11.56 -16.18
C PHE A 370 -2.67 12.00 -16.69
N LEU A 371 -3.70 12.01 -15.82
CA LEU A 371 -5.01 12.56 -16.16
C LEU A 371 -4.98 14.10 -16.26
N VAL A 372 -4.12 14.77 -15.49
CA VAL A 372 -3.88 16.22 -15.64
C VAL A 372 -3.06 16.51 -16.90
N GLY A 373 -2.21 15.56 -17.31
CA GLY A 373 -1.39 15.63 -18.51
C GLY A 373 -2.16 15.87 -19.81
N TYR A 374 -3.48 15.65 -19.85
CA TYR A 374 -4.31 15.99 -21.01
C TYR A 374 -4.25 17.48 -21.39
N VAL A 375 -4.07 18.39 -20.43
CA VAL A 375 -3.94 19.83 -20.69
C VAL A 375 -2.71 20.11 -21.57
N SER A 376 -1.59 19.47 -21.25
CA SER A 376 -0.34 19.60 -22.01
C SER A 376 -0.38 18.83 -23.34
N ALA A 377 -1.13 17.73 -23.40
CA ALA A 377 -1.25 16.89 -24.59
C ALA A 377 -2.22 17.45 -25.65
N LEU A 378 -3.21 18.25 -25.25
CA LEU A 378 -4.27 18.75 -26.12
C LEU A 378 -3.76 19.58 -27.31
N PRO A 379 -2.79 20.51 -27.18
CA PRO A 379 -2.25 21.26 -28.31
C PRO A 379 -1.66 20.36 -29.39
N VAL A 380 -0.92 19.31 -28.97
CA VAL A 380 -0.33 18.32 -29.88
C VAL A 380 -1.43 17.53 -30.57
N ALA A 381 -2.44 17.05 -29.82
CA ALA A 381 -3.55 16.29 -30.37
C ALA A 381 -4.40 17.10 -31.38
N LEU A 382 -4.58 18.40 -31.12
CA LEU A 382 -5.26 19.32 -32.02
C LEU A 382 -4.47 19.55 -33.30
N TRP A 383 -3.15 19.72 -33.19
CA TRP A 383 -2.26 19.94 -34.33
C TRP A 383 -2.19 18.70 -35.24
N THR A 384 -1.95 17.51 -34.68
CA THR A 384 -1.90 16.26 -35.44
C THR A 384 -3.23 15.96 -36.13
N ALA A 385 -4.36 16.23 -35.48
CA ALA A 385 -5.69 16.04 -36.08
C ALA A 385 -5.92 17.01 -37.26
N ARG A 386 -5.42 18.25 -37.17
CA ARG A 386 -5.50 19.21 -38.28
C ARG A 386 -4.72 18.73 -39.49
N VAL A 387 -3.47 18.35 -39.28
CA VAL A 387 -2.58 17.82 -40.32
C VAL A 387 -3.20 16.58 -40.97
N ALA A 388 -3.71 15.64 -40.18
CA ALA A 388 -4.32 14.41 -40.69
C ALA A 388 -5.59 14.65 -41.53
N LEU A 389 -6.34 15.70 -41.23
CA LEU A 389 -7.52 16.10 -42.00
C LEU A 389 -7.18 17.06 -43.17
N GLY A 390 -5.90 17.37 -43.42
CA GLY A 390 -5.44 18.16 -44.56
C GLY A 390 -5.52 19.69 -44.40
N THR A 391 -5.33 20.21 -43.20
CA THR A 391 -5.20 21.66 -42.89
C THR A 391 -3.93 21.91 -42.12
#